data_AF-A0A379TWP7-F1
#
_entry.id   AF-A0A379TWP7-F1
#
_cell.length_a   1.000
_cell.length_b   1.000
_cell.length_c   1.000
_cell.angle_alpha   90.00
_cell.angle_beta   90.00
_cell.angle_gamma   90.00
#
_symmetry.space_group_name_H-M   'P 1'
#
loop_
_entity.id
_entity.type
_entity.pdbx_description
1 polymer ?
#
loop_
_entity_poly.entity_id
_entity_poly.type
_entity_poly.pdbx_seq_one_letter_code
_entity_poly.pdbx_strand_id
1 'polypeptide(L)'
;MKKYGFLFLLLIPLLGQAKCTPKGTTSATQPITLDLTTGSTTVNFNPNLQGSFDCNTTGDKMYYATSLQDYIVEIKDSASSQSIFIKLTLESSDFPVNTGSDRIASVKNYSVDDTLNNKQMTLKASYVAAMSYSSDNGEKVYGNSFSLSKPAVNFLSNNSCNSNILAWIVCSALRLFSNDNAYSQYLTFTVKHKPTTCRFSQPTYEIKMPDTTLNEILSGNNSKTGSTNLVLNATGFIMLPPTR
;
A
#
# COMPACT_ATOMS: atom_id res chain seq x y z
N MET A 1 22.74 -15.47 -54.65
CA MET A 1 22.15 -16.09 -53.44
C MET A 1 21.69 -15.00 -52.47
N LYS A 2 20.47 -14.44 -52.64
CA LYS A 2 19.89 -13.38 -51.78
C LYS A 2 18.36 -13.41 -51.81
N LYS A 3 17.72 -14.58 -51.65
CA LYS A 3 16.25 -14.67 -51.76
C LYS A 3 15.52 -15.52 -50.71
N TYR A 4 16.20 -16.01 -49.67
CA TYR A 4 15.55 -16.84 -48.64
C TYR A 4 15.56 -16.27 -47.21
N GLY A 5 16.06 -15.03 -47.02
CA GLY A 5 16.07 -14.39 -45.70
C GLY A 5 14.70 -13.97 -45.16
N PHE A 6 13.66 -13.95 -46.00
CA PHE A 6 12.32 -13.51 -45.62
C PHE A 6 11.36 -14.64 -45.24
N LEU A 7 11.71 -15.90 -45.51
CA LEU A 7 10.84 -17.04 -45.17
C LEU A 7 10.95 -17.45 -43.69
N PHE A 8 12.02 -17.07 -42.99
CA PHE A 8 12.18 -17.32 -41.55
C PHE A 8 11.29 -16.41 -40.68
N LEU A 9 10.78 -15.30 -41.23
CA LEU A 9 9.83 -14.40 -40.55
C LEU A 9 8.38 -14.91 -40.57
N LEU A 10 8.06 -15.88 -41.45
CA LEU A 10 6.75 -16.54 -41.53
C LEU A 10 6.67 -17.83 -40.69
N LEU A 11 7.79 -18.24 -40.09
CA LEU A 11 7.90 -19.36 -39.14
C LEU A 11 8.06 -18.87 -37.70
N ILE A 12 7.84 -17.59 -37.40
CA ILE A 12 7.50 -17.19 -36.04
C ILE A 12 6.24 -17.99 -35.74
N PRO A 13 6.31 -19.01 -34.86
CA PRO A 13 5.13 -19.78 -34.56
C PRO A 13 4.08 -18.77 -34.09
N LEU A 14 2.83 -19.04 -34.39
CA LEU A 14 1.75 -18.69 -33.48
C LEU A 14 2.13 -19.32 -32.13
N LEU A 15 3.08 -18.71 -31.42
CA LEU A 15 3.40 -18.93 -30.03
C LEU A 15 2.15 -18.42 -29.35
N GLY A 16 1.13 -19.29 -29.29
CA GLY A 16 -0.04 -19.09 -28.47
C GLY A 16 0.51 -18.70 -27.12
N GLN A 17 0.38 -17.43 -26.78
CA GLN A 17 1.01 -16.90 -25.59
C GLN A 17 0.44 -17.70 -24.43
N ALA A 18 1.32 -18.39 -23.69
CA ALA A 18 1.03 -18.96 -22.39
C ALA A 18 0.24 -17.90 -21.61
N LYS A 19 -1.04 -18.16 -21.35
CA LYS A 19 -1.95 -17.16 -20.80
C LYS A 19 -3.03 -17.85 -19.99
N CYS A 20 -2.91 -17.73 -18.67
CA CYS A 20 -4.04 -18.00 -17.79
C CYS A 20 -5.08 -16.88 -17.96
N THR A 21 -6.27 -17.23 -18.44
CA THR A 21 -7.34 -16.28 -18.72
C THR A 21 -8.38 -16.32 -17.60
N PRO A 22 -8.59 -15.21 -16.87
CA PRO A 22 -9.59 -15.15 -15.81
C PRO A 22 -11.01 -15.26 -16.36
N LYS A 23 -11.90 -15.88 -15.60
CA LYS A 23 -13.34 -15.97 -15.84
C LYS A 23 -14.08 -15.26 -14.72
N GLY A 24 -14.82 -14.21 -15.08
CA GLY A 24 -15.59 -13.40 -14.14
C GLY A 24 -14.84 -12.17 -13.65
N THR A 25 -15.10 -11.76 -12.41
CA THR A 25 -14.56 -10.53 -11.83
C THR A 25 -13.06 -10.63 -11.62
N THR A 26 -12.31 -9.72 -12.21
CA THR A 26 -10.84 -9.68 -12.17
C THR A 26 -10.29 -8.77 -11.07
N SER A 27 -11.15 -8.16 -10.25
CA SER A 27 -10.74 -7.24 -9.20
C SER A 27 -11.43 -7.56 -7.88
N ALA A 28 -10.69 -7.43 -6.78
CA ALA A 28 -11.23 -7.54 -5.44
C ALA A 28 -10.68 -6.42 -4.54
N THR A 29 -11.45 -6.06 -3.52
CA THR A 29 -11.04 -5.10 -2.48
C THR A 29 -11.23 -5.76 -1.12
N GLN A 30 -10.26 -5.58 -0.22
CA GLN A 30 -10.38 -6.09 1.15
C GLN A 30 -9.84 -5.09 2.17
N PRO A 31 -10.46 -5.03 3.37
CA PRO A 31 -9.99 -4.17 4.44
C PRO A 31 -8.79 -4.79 5.17
N ILE A 32 -7.82 -3.96 5.53
CA ILE A 32 -6.65 -4.31 6.34
C ILE A 32 -6.51 -3.30 7.48
N THR A 33 -6.36 -3.79 8.71
CA THR A 33 -6.06 -2.94 9.86
C THR A 33 -4.56 -2.93 10.12
N LEU A 34 -3.95 -1.75 10.14
CA LEU A 34 -2.54 -1.55 10.49
C LEU A 34 -2.46 -1.07 11.94
N ASP A 35 -2.16 -1.97 12.88
CA ASP A 35 -1.95 -1.60 14.28
C ASP A 35 -0.51 -1.10 14.49
N LEU A 36 -0.32 0.21 14.34
CA LEU A 36 0.97 0.89 14.52
C LEU A 36 1.14 1.47 15.93
N THR A 37 0.49 0.90 16.94
CA THR A 37 0.60 1.39 18.32
C THR A 37 2.01 1.28 18.89
N THR A 38 2.80 0.31 18.42
CA THR A 38 4.22 0.11 18.78
C THR A 38 5.18 0.77 17.79
N GLY A 39 4.67 1.33 16.69
CA GLY A 39 5.43 2.02 15.65
C GLY A 39 5.64 1.23 14.36
N SER A 40 5.41 -0.08 14.39
CA SER A 40 5.46 -0.95 13.22
C SER A 40 4.55 -2.16 13.39
N THR A 41 4.09 -2.74 12.29
CA THR A 41 3.23 -3.92 12.28
C THR A 41 3.50 -4.81 11.09
N THR A 42 3.12 -6.08 11.21
CA THR A 42 3.12 -7.03 10.11
C THR A 42 1.76 -7.71 10.08
N VAL A 43 1.10 -7.68 8.93
CA VAL A 43 -0.20 -8.29 8.71
C VAL A 43 -0.07 -9.33 7.62
N ASN A 44 -0.45 -10.56 7.94
CA ASN A 44 -0.56 -11.62 6.95
C ASN A 44 -2.00 -11.69 6.48
N PHE A 45 -2.19 -11.78 5.16
CA PHE A 45 -3.50 -11.92 4.58
C PHE A 45 -3.45 -12.83 3.36
N ASN A 46 -4.61 -13.36 3.02
CA ASN A 46 -4.83 -14.13 1.81
C ASN A 46 -5.55 -13.25 0.78
N PRO A 47 -5.24 -13.34 -0.52
CA PRO A 47 -6.05 -12.69 -1.55
C PRO A 47 -7.52 -13.11 -1.41
N ASN A 48 -8.43 -12.23 -1.82
CA ASN A 48 -9.88 -12.49 -1.77
C ASN A 48 -10.49 -12.31 -3.16
N LEU A 49 -9.90 -12.99 -4.14
CA LEU A 49 -10.36 -12.99 -5.53
C LEU A 49 -11.59 -13.88 -5.69
N GLN A 50 -12.32 -13.73 -6.79
CA GLN A 50 -13.48 -14.59 -7.08
C GLN A 50 -13.37 -15.24 -8.45
N GLY A 51 -14.02 -16.39 -8.59
CA GLY A 51 -14.21 -17.08 -9.86
C GLY A 51 -13.16 -18.14 -10.15
N SER A 52 -12.84 -18.29 -11.43
CA SER A 52 -11.90 -19.30 -11.92
C SER A 52 -11.07 -18.74 -13.06
N PHE A 53 -10.02 -19.43 -13.46
CA PHE A 53 -9.25 -19.07 -14.66
C PHE A 53 -8.87 -20.32 -15.44
N ASP A 54 -8.66 -20.14 -16.73
CA ASP A 54 -8.24 -21.20 -17.64
C ASP A 54 -6.78 -20.99 -18.06
N CYS A 55 -5.91 -21.97 -17.84
CA CYS A 55 -4.56 -21.95 -18.39
C CYS A 55 -4.45 -22.90 -19.58
N ASN A 56 -3.71 -22.47 -20.61
CA ASN A 56 -3.66 -23.13 -21.91
C ASN A 56 -2.56 -24.18 -21.98
N THR A 57 -1.50 -24.04 -21.18
CA THR A 57 -0.36 -24.97 -21.19
C THR A 57 0.04 -25.42 -19.80
N THR A 58 0.78 -26.52 -19.76
CA THR A 58 1.14 -27.25 -18.54
C THR A 58 2.41 -26.71 -17.88
N GLY A 59 3.00 -25.66 -18.44
CA GLY A 59 4.06 -24.86 -17.82
C GLY A 59 3.60 -23.46 -17.42
N ASP A 60 2.31 -23.14 -17.60
CA ASP A 60 1.77 -21.84 -17.21
C ASP A 60 1.92 -21.67 -15.68
N LYS A 61 2.13 -20.43 -15.26
CA LYS A 61 2.22 -20.06 -13.85
C LYS A 61 1.57 -18.71 -13.66
N MET A 62 0.97 -18.51 -12.48
CA MET A 62 0.50 -17.21 -12.05
C MET A 62 1.53 -16.59 -11.12
N TYR A 63 1.96 -15.38 -11.47
CA TYR A 63 2.89 -14.57 -10.67
C TYR A 63 2.11 -13.46 -9.97
N TYR A 64 2.74 -12.78 -9.00
CA TYR A 64 2.25 -11.51 -8.50
C TYR A 64 3.27 -10.39 -8.74
N ALA A 65 2.77 -9.18 -8.79
CA ALA A 65 3.53 -7.94 -8.76
C ALA A 65 2.88 -6.96 -7.79
N THR A 66 3.68 -6.11 -7.18
CA THR A 66 3.23 -5.11 -6.21
C THR A 66 4.00 -3.81 -6.40
N SER A 67 3.35 -2.68 -6.20
CA SER A 67 4.00 -1.38 -6.06
C SER A 67 4.33 -1.04 -4.61
N LEU A 68 3.89 -1.86 -3.65
CA LEU A 68 4.14 -1.67 -2.23
C LEU A 68 5.52 -2.19 -1.86
N GLN A 69 6.57 -1.53 -2.36
CA GLN A 69 7.96 -1.86 -2.02
C GLN A 69 8.62 -0.59 -1.48
N ASP A 70 8.67 -0.47 -0.15
CA ASP A 70 9.01 0.78 0.54
C ASP A 70 8.11 1.95 0.12
N TYR A 71 6.85 1.67 -0.17
CA TYR A 71 5.86 2.64 -0.64
C TYR A 71 5.44 3.57 0.49
N ILE A 72 5.50 4.88 0.24
CA ILE A 72 5.28 5.89 1.28
C ILE A 72 3.87 6.45 1.20
N VAL A 73 3.16 6.37 2.32
CA VAL A 73 1.85 7.01 2.47
C VAL A 73 2.01 8.21 3.39
N GLU A 74 1.74 9.41 2.86
CA GLU A 74 1.58 10.62 3.66
C GLU A 74 0.12 10.72 4.10
N ILE A 75 -0.13 10.49 5.39
CA ILE A 75 -1.44 10.63 6.00
C ILE A 75 -1.56 12.06 6.52
N LYS A 76 -2.48 12.83 5.93
CA LYS A 76 -2.85 14.16 6.41
C LYS A 76 -4.14 14.12 7.21
N ASP A 77 -4.15 14.92 8.27
CA ASP A 77 -5.41 15.33 8.88
C ASP A 77 -5.92 16.56 8.12
N SER A 78 -7.18 16.52 7.70
CA SER A 78 -7.82 17.61 6.95
C SER A 78 -7.84 18.95 7.72
N ALA A 79 -7.74 18.90 9.05
CA ALA A 79 -7.72 20.08 9.92
C ALA A 79 -6.30 20.53 10.33
N SER A 80 -5.26 19.78 9.95
CA SER A 80 -3.88 20.04 10.38
C SER A 80 -2.94 20.17 9.19
N SER A 81 -1.93 21.05 9.33
CA SER A 81 -0.80 21.09 8.38
C SER A 81 0.21 19.96 8.62
N GLN A 82 0.07 19.21 9.72
CA GLN A 82 0.97 18.11 10.07
C GLN A 82 0.60 16.83 9.32
N SER A 83 1.60 16.00 9.07
CA SER A 83 1.45 14.76 8.33
C SER A 83 2.26 13.66 8.97
N ILE A 84 1.72 12.45 8.91
CA ILE A 84 2.39 11.23 9.36
C ILE A 84 2.76 10.43 8.14
N PHE A 85 3.97 9.87 8.15
CA PHE A 85 4.46 9.07 7.05
C PHE A 85 4.57 7.62 7.50
N ILE A 86 3.93 6.73 6.75
CA ILE A 86 4.08 5.30 6.92
C ILE A 86 4.68 4.70 5.66
N LYS A 87 5.54 3.70 5.85
CA LYS A 87 6.13 2.91 4.78
C LYS A 87 5.45 1.56 4.72
N LEU A 88 5.03 1.15 3.53
CA LEU A 88 4.39 -0.14 3.25
C LEU A 88 5.29 -1.00 2.38
N THR A 89 5.51 -2.24 2.81
CA THR A 89 6.22 -3.26 2.04
C THR A 89 5.39 -4.53 2.01
N LEU A 90 5.01 -4.97 0.81
CA LEU A 90 4.28 -6.21 0.57
C LEU A 90 5.20 -7.23 -0.07
N GLU A 91 5.19 -8.44 0.46
CA GLU A 91 5.97 -9.56 -0.04
C GLU A 91 5.19 -10.87 0.09
N SER A 92 5.57 -11.86 -0.69
CA SER A 92 5.07 -13.22 -0.62
C SER A 92 6.11 -14.18 -1.19
N SER A 93 6.31 -15.29 -0.49
CA SER A 93 7.14 -16.43 -0.90
C SER A 93 6.35 -17.52 -1.63
N ASP A 94 5.03 -17.40 -1.68
CA ASP A 94 4.11 -18.43 -2.15
C ASP A 94 3.92 -18.44 -3.69
N PHE A 95 4.60 -17.52 -4.37
CA PHE A 95 4.52 -17.33 -5.81
C PHE A 95 5.88 -17.58 -6.49
N PRO A 96 5.89 -18.01 -7.77
CA PRO A 96 4.72 -18.27 -8.61
C PRO A 96 3.93 -19.52 -8.20
N VAL A 97 2.62 -19.48 -8.40
CA VAL A 97 1.78 -20.68 -8.22
C VAL A 97 1.80 -21.51 -9.49
N ASN A 98 2.09 -22.79 -9.33
CA ASN A 98 2.08 -23.73 -10.45
C ASN A 98 0.63 -24.05 -10.84
N THR A 99 0.29 -23.94 -12.11
CA THR A 99 -1.04 -24.28 -12.62
C THR A 99 -1.01 -25.65 -13.31
N GLY A 100 -0.57 -26.67 -12.55
CA GLY A 100 -0.58 -28.10 -12.93
C GLY A 100 0.65 -28.57 -13.72
N SER A 101 0.81 -29.90 -13.85
CA SER A 101 1.99 -30.56 -14.46
C SER A 101 1.61 -31.72 -15.39
N ASP A 102 0.48 -31.63 -16.09
CA ASP A 102 0.04 -32.74 -16.93
C ASP A 102 0.72 -32.74 -18.29
N ARG A 103 1.01 -33.93 -18.84
CA ARG A 103 1.73 -34.07 -20.12
C ARG A 103 0.85 -33.84 -21.36
N ILE A 104 -0.39 -33.37 -21.17
CA ILE A 104 -1.38 -33.19 -22.23
C ILE A 104 -1.70 -31.71 -22.32
N ALA A 105 -1.47 -31.11 -23.50
CA ALA A 105 -1.77 -29.71 -23.79
C ALA A 105 -3.30 -29.52 -23.94
N SER A 106 -4.00 -29.49 -22.81
CA SER A 106 -5.43 -29.20 -22.73
C SER A 106 -5.67 -27.99 -21.84
N VAL A 107 -6.62 -27.13 -22.22
CA VAL A 107 -7.09 -26.03 -21.37
C VAL A 107 -7.58 -26.60 -20.05
N LYS A 108 -7.07 -26.06 -18.94
CA LYS A 108 -7.47 -26.47 -17.59
C LYS A 108 -8.07 -25.30 -16.84
N ASN A 109 -9.21 -25.57 -16.21
CA ASN A 109 -9.88 -24.63 -15.32
C ASN A 109 -9.36 -24.79 -13.89
N TYR A 110 -9.06 -23.67 -13.25
CA TYR A 110 -8.58 -23.58 -11.87
C TYR A 110 -9.49 -22.66 -11.06
N SER A 111 -9.85 -23.10 -9.86
CA SER A 111 -10.49 -22.23 -8.87
C SER A 111 -9.48 -21.22 -8.32
N VAL A 112 -9.87 -19.95 -8.19
CA VAL A 112 -9.01 -18.95 -7.51
C VAL A 112 -8.83 -19.29 -6.03
N ASP A 113 -9.81 -19.92 -5.39
CA ASP A 113 -9.74 -20.29 -3.98
C ASP A 113 -8.63 -21.32 -3.72
N ASP A 114 -8.54 -22.31 -4.60
CA ASP A 114 -7.59 -23.41 -4.47
C ASP A 114 -6.18 -23.05 -4.94
N THR A 115 -6.01 -21.93 -5.63
CA THR A 115 -4.73 -21.57 -6.27
C THR A 115 -4.13 -20.27 -5.78
N LEU A 116 -4.92 -19.19 -5.73
CA LEU A 116 -4.47 -17.83 -5.40
C LEU A 116 -4.87 -17.45 -3.98
N ASN A 117 -6.13 -17.62 -3.58
CA ASN A 117 -6.60 -17.17 -2.27
C ASN A 117 -6.07 -18.04 -1.13
N ASN A 118 -5.61 -19.27 -1.38
CA ASN A 118 -4.92 -20.05 -0.35
C ASN A 118 -3.45 -19.65 -0.14
N LYS A 119 -2.92 -18.67 -0.88
CA LYS A 119 -1.56 -18.17 -0.71
C LYS A 119 -1.50 -16.96 0.21
N GLN A 120 -0.45 -16.87 1.01
CA GLN A 120 -0.27 -15.82 1.98
C GLN A 120 0.56 -14.67 1.41
N MET A 121 0.11 -13.46 1.68
CA MET A 121 0.81 -12.19 1.47
C MET A 121 1.17 -11.62 2.84
N THR A 122 2.37 -11.06 2.95
CA THR A 122 2.88 -10.38 4.14
C THR A 122 2.97 -8.90 3.85
N LEU A 123 2.21 -8.08 4.59
CA LEU A 123 2.29 -6.63 4.54
C LEU A 123 2.97 -6.11 5.80
N LYS A 124 4.10 -5.44 5.63
CA LYS A 124 4.82 -4.73 6.68
C LYS A 124 4.49 -3.25 6.60
N ALA A 125 4.20 -2.64 7.74
CA ALA A 125 4.01 -1.19 7.84
C ALA A 125 4.82 -0.63 9.01
N SER A 126 5.41 0.55 8.83
CA SER A 126 6.18 1.23 9.88
C SER A 126 6.12 2.74 9.71
N TYR A 127 6.17 3.49 10.82
CA TYR A 127 6.41 4.93 10.72
C TYR A 127 7.80 5.22 10.15
N VAL A 128 7.89 6.30 9.39
CA VAL A 128 9.15 6.83 8.87
C VAL A 128 9.19 8.35 9.09
N ALA A 129 10.39 8.93 9.00
CA ALA A 129 10.55 10.37 9.07
C ALA A 129 9.86 11.06 7.88
N ALA A 130 9.55 12.34 8.04
CA ALA A 130 9.01 13.15 6.94
C ALA A 130 9.95 13.09 5.75
N MET A 131 9.42 12.69 4.59
CA MET A 131 10.20 12.49 3.38
C MET A 131 9.44 12.97 2.16
N SER A 132 10.18 13.56 1.21
CA SER A 132 9.67 13.84 -0.12
C SER A 132 9.62 12.53 -0.90
N TYR A 133 8.43 12.05 -1.26
CA TYR A 133 8.25 10.88 -2.12
C TYR A 133 7.79 11.32 -3.52
N SER A 134 8.13 10.54 -4.54
CA SER A 134 7.59 10.72 -5.90
C SER A 134 6.23 10.04 -6.02
N SER A 135 5.38 10.52 -6.94
CA SER A 135 4.09 9.88 -7.28
C SER A 135 4.20 8.42 -7.73
N ASP A 136 5.41 7.99 -8.07
CA ASP A 136 5.68 6.61 -8.48
C ASP A 136 5.79 5.66 -7.27
N ASN A 137 6.24 6.17 -6.11
CA ASN A 137 6.55 5.39 -4.91
C ASN A 137 5.81 5.88 -3.64
N GLY A 138 4.70 6.58 -3.80
CA GLY A 138 3.87 6.96 -2.68
C GLY A 138 2.60 7.73 -3.06
N GLU A 139 1.75 7.95 -2.07
CA GLU A 139 0.48 8.67 -2.23
C GLU A 139 0.12 9.46 -0.96
N LYS A 140 -0.54 10.59 -1.17
CA LYS A 140 -1.07 11.42 -0.08
C LYS A 140 -2.52 11.02 0.16
N VAL A 141 -2.87 10.74 1.40
CA VAL A 141 -4.22 10.35 1.81
C VAL A 141 -4.69 11.22 2.97
N TYR A 142 -6.01 11.21 3.22
CA TYR A 142 -6.63 12.00 4.27
C TYR A 142 -7.37 11.10 5.25
N GLY A 143 -7.08 11.28 6.55
CA GLY A 143 -7.67 10.51 7.64
C GLY A 143 -7.08 9.10 7.83
N ASN A 144 -7.57 8.42 8.86
CA ASN A 144 -7.00 7.13 9.33
C ASN A 144 -7.45 5.93 8.50
N SER A 145 -8.44 6.11 7.62
CA SER A 145 -8.94 5.07 6.74
C SER A 145 -8.87 5.55 5.29
N PHE A 146 -8.18 4.81 4.44
CA PHE A 146 -7.91 5.21 3.06
C PHE A 146 -7.78 4.01 2.14
N SER A 147 -7.95 4.25 0.84
CA SER A 147 -7.62 3.28 -0.21
C SER A 147 -6.53 3.87 -1.10
N LEU A 148 -5.68 3.02 -1.65
CA LEU A 148 -4.66 3.45 -2.61
C LEU A 148 -5.28 3.60 -4.00
N SER A 149 -4.75 4.52 -4.79
CA SER A 149 -5.15 4.76 -6.18
C SER A 149 -4.85 3.59 -7.11
N LYS A 150 -3.83 2.77 -6.78
CA LYS A 150 -3.39 1.61 -7.55
C LYS A 150 -3.68 0.31 -6.79
N PRO A 151 -3.87 -0.82 -7.50
CA PRO A 151 -3.94 -2.13 -6.87
C PRO A 151 -2.69 -2.38 -6.00
N ALA A 152 -2.89 -2.94 -4.82
CA ALA A 152 -1.79 -3.36 -3.95
C ALA A 152 -1.07 -4.58 -4.51
N VAL A 153 -1.81 -5.48 -5.18
CA VAL A 153 -1.25 -6.66 -5.83
C VAL A 153 -1.90 -6.85 -7.19
N ASN A 154 -1.09 -7.12 -8.22
CA ASN A 154 -1.55 -7.58 -9.53
C ASN A 154 -1.09 -9.02 -9.73
N PHE A 155 -2.00 -9.91 -10.11
CA PHE A 155 -1.70 -11.29 -10.48
C PHE A 155 -1.58 -11.40 -11.99
N LEU A 156 -0.49 -11.97 -12.46
CA LEU A 156 -0.06 -11.91 -13.85
C LEU A 156 -0.14 -13.29 -14.50
N SER A 157 -0.75 -13.34 -15.69
CA SER A 157 -1.02 -14.56 -16.47
C SER A 157 0.14 -15.04 -17.34
N ASN A 158 1.12 -14.18 -17.60
CA ASN A 158 2.24 -14.47 -18.48
C ASN A 158 3.45 -13.58 -18.13
N ASN A 159 4.44 -14.10 -17.40
CA ASN A 159 5.83 -13.90 -17.81
C ASN A 159 6.88 -14.71 -17.03
N SER A 160 7.86 -15.28 -17.75
CA SER A 160 9.16 -15.71 -17.20
C SER A 160 10.08 -14.53 -16.82
N CYS A 161 9.75 -13.31 -17.28
CA CYS A 161 10.51 -12.08 -17.04
C CYS A 161 10.65 -11.67 -15.58
N ASN A 162 9.88 -12.24 -14.65
CA ASN A 162 10.04 -11.99 -13.22
C ASN A 162 10.55 -13.23 -12.46
N SER A 163 11.10 -14.22 -13.17
CA SER A 163 11.68 -15.42 -12.54
C SER A 163 12.96 -15.12 -11.74
N ASN A 164 13.70 -14.07 -12.09
CA ASN A 164 14.82 -13.51 -11.32
C ASN A 164 15.16 -12.09 -11.80
N ILE A 165 16.05 -11.40 -11.08
CA ILE A 165 16.43 -10.01 -11.34
C ILE A 165 17.02 -9.77 -12.75
N LEU A 166 17.72 -10.75 -13.32
CA LEU A 166 18.28 -10.64 -14.68
C LEU A 166 17.19 -10.74 -15.74
N ALA A 167 16.20 -11.62 -15.54
CA ALA A 167 15.03 -11.72 -16.40
C ALA A 167 14.23 -10.42 -16.39
N TRP A 168 14.13 -9.74 -15.24
CA TRP A 168 13.40 -8.46 -15.12
C TRP A 168 14.08 -7.35 -15.93
N ILE A 169 15.41 -7.22 -15.81
CA ILE A 169 16.20 -6.22 -16.53
C ILE A 169 16.10 -6.43 -18.04
N VAL A 170 16.26 -7.68 -18.51
CA VAL A 170 16.20 -8.02 -19.95
C VAL A 170 14.83 -7.71 -20.53
N CYS A 171 13.77 -8.02 -19.81
CA CYS A 171 12.41 -7.78 -20.30
C CYS A 171 11.99 -6.32 -20.22
N SER A 172 12.54 -5.56 -19.29
CA SER A 172 12.42 -4.10 -19.25
C SER A 172 13.09 -3.44 -20.46
N ALA A 173 14.32 -3.86 -20.78
CA ALA A 173 15.07 -3.31 -21.93
C ALA A 173 14.39 -3.62 -23.29
N LEU A 174 13.75 -4.80 -23.40
CA LEU A 174 13.13 -5.26 -24.64
C LEU A 174 11.62 -4.98 -24.73
N ARG A 175 11.03 -4.29 -23.75
CA ARG A 175 9.56 -4.05 -23.63
C ARG A 175 8.72 -5.33 -23.77
N LEU A 176 9.20 -6.45 -23.22
CA LEU A 176 8.56 -7.77 -23.29
C LEU A 176 7.57 -8.03 -22.15
N PHE A 177 7.18 -7.00 -21.41
CA PHE A 177 6.12 -7.10 -20.41
C PHE A 177 4.78 -7.28 -21.12
N SER A 178 4.17 -8.46 -21.01
CA SER A 178 2.75 -8.63 -21.26
C SER A 178 1.99 -7.92 -20.14
N ASN A 179 1.24 -6.88 -20.48
CA ASN A 179 0.49 -6.04 -19.53
C ASN A 179 -0.89 -6.64 -19.15
N ASP A 180 -1.12 -7.92 -19.41
CA ASP A 180 -2.41 -8.55 -19.16
C ASP A 180 -2.50 -9.03 -17.69
N ASN A 181 -2.77 -8.08 -16.79
CA ASN A 181 -3.18 -8.38 -15.41
C ASN A 181 -4.37 -9.34 -15.46
N ALA A 182 -4.22 -10.53 -14.89
CA ALA A 182 -5.31 -11.50 -14.77
C ALA A 182 -6.24 -11.12 -13.61
N TYR A 183 -5.67 -10.75 -12.47
CA TYR A 183 -6.41 -10.26 -11.33
C TYR A 183 -5.73 -9.06 -10.67
N SER A 184 -6.51 -8.22 -10.00
CA SER A 184 -6.04 -7.05 -9.24
C SER A 184 -6.65 -7.06 -7.84
N GLN A 185 -5.83 -6.97 -6.81
CA GLN A 185 -6.26 -6.86 -5.41
C GLN A 185 -5.99 -5.44 -4.91
N TYR A 186 -7.06 -4.74 -4.55
CA TYR A 186 -7.05 -3.48 -3.83
C TYR A 186 -7.13 -3.73 -2.33
N LEU A 187 -6.53 -2.83 -1.56
CA LEU A 187 -6.59 -2.84 -0.10
C LEU A 187 -7.16 -1.50 0.38
N THR A 188 -8.07 -1.58 1.35
CA THR A 188 -8.50 -0.41 2.13
C THR A 188 -7.88 -0.51 3.50
N PHE A 189 -7.10 0.48 3.88
CA PHE A 189 -6.38 0.51 5.15
C PHE A 189 -7.18 1.23 6.20
N THR A 190 -7.09 0.75 7.44
CA THR A 190 -7.44 1.50 8.65
C THR A 190 -6.26 1.46 9.60
N VAL A 191 -5.75 2.63 9.98
CA VAL A 191 -4.54 2.75 10.80
C VAL A 191 -4.92 3.04 12.25
N LYS A 192 -4.46 2.17 13.15
CA LYS A 192 -4.55 2.40 14.59
C LYS A 192 -3.21 2.98 15.06
N HIS A 193 -3.23 4.26 15.38
CA HIS A 193 -2.02 5.00 15.73
C HIS A 193 -1.57 4.76 17.17
N LYS A 194 -0.28 5.01 17.42
CA LYS A 194 0.25 5.08 18.78
C LYS A 194 -0.47 6.19 19.55
N PRO A 195 -1.00 5.91 20.75
CA PRO A 195 -1.61 6.95 21.56
C PRO A 195 -0.63 8.08 21.83
N THR A 196 -1.05 9.32 21.57
CA THR A 196 -0.30 10.50 22.00
C THR A 196 -0.49 10.66 23.50
N THR A 197 0.61 10.68 24.24
CA THR A 197 0.59 10.98 25.67
C THR A 197 1.16 12.37 25.88
N CYS A 198 0.32 13.29 26.34
CA CYS A 198 0.71 14.65 26.70
C CYS A 198 0.85 14.75 28.22
N ARG A 199 1.91 15.39 28.68
CA ARG A 199 2.09 15.75 30.08
C ARG A 199 2.36 17.24 30.18
N PHE A 200 1.84 17.87 31.22
CA PHE A 200 2.23 19.24 31.52
C PHE A 200 3.74 19.32 31.70
N SER A 201 4.36 20.35 31.13
CA SER A 201 5.80 20.59 31.26
C SER A 201 6.20 20.95 32.69
N GLN A 202 5.24 21.43 33.49
CA GLN A 202 5.42 21.80 34.88
C GLN A 202 4.33 21.15 35.74
N PRO A 203 4.64 20.73 36.98
CA PRO A 203 3.64 20.19 37.90
C PRO A 203 2.64 21.24 38.40
N THR A 204 3.04 22.53 38.36
CA THR A 204 2.23 23.66 38.81
C THR A 204 2.43 24.83 37.85
N TYR A 205 1.35 25.48 37.43
CA TYR A 205 1.39 26.73 36.68
C TYR A 205 0.88 27.87 37.56
N GLU A 206 1.57 29.00 37.51
CA GLU A 206 1.18 30.21 38.21
C GLU A 206 0.56 31.19 37.22
N ILE A 207 -0.68 31.60 37.48
CA ILE A 207 -1.34 32.68 36.75
C ILE A 207 -1.18 33.95 37.58
N LYS A 208 -0.26 34.82 37.17
CA LYS A 208 -0.09 36.13 37.81
C LYS A 208 -1.12 37.10 37.26
N MET A 209 -1.90 37.68 38.16
CA MET A 209 -2.79 38.78 37.79
C MET A 209 -1.96 40.04 37.50
N PRO A 210 -2.36 40.86 36.51
CA PRO A 210 -1.66 42.11 36.23
C PRO A 210 -1.75 43.08 37.42
N ASP A 211 -0.68 43.83 37.65
CA ASP A 211 -0.67 44.87 38.68
C ASP A 211 -1.79 45.88 38.44
N THR A 212 -2.64 46.05 39.44
CA THR A 212 -3.79 46.95 39.42
C THR A 212 -3.69 47.93 40.58
N THR A 213 -3.88 49.22 40.28
CA THR A 213 -3.81 50.29 41.28
C THR A 213 -5.16 50.50 41.97
N LEU A 214 -5.14 51.05 43.19
CA LEU A 214 -6.36 51.35 43.94
C LEU A 214 -7.27 52.33 43.18
N ASN A 215 -6.70 53.28 42.44
CA ASN A 215 -7.46 54.26 41.65
C ASN A 215 -8.17 53.61 40.45
N GLU A 216 -7.56 52.59 39.82
CA GLU A 216 -8.20 51.83 38.74
C GLU A 216 -9.40 51.04 39.27
N ILE A 217 -9.29 50.47 40.48
CA ILE A 217 -10.38 49.76 41.15
C ILE A 217 -11.54 50.70 41.49
N LEU A 218 -11.23 51.86 42.08
CA LEU A 218 -12.21 52.86 42.49
C LEU A 218 -12.89 53.55 41.29
N SER A 219 -12.25 53.58 40.12
CA SER A 219 -12.81 54.12 38.87
C SER A 219 -13.58 53.07 38.04
N GLY A 220 -13.68 51.82 38.51
CA GLY A 220 -14.39 50.74 37.84
C GLY A 220 -13.65 50.14 36.63
N ASN A 221 -12.37 50.46 36.45
CA ASN A 221 -11.59 50.05 35.30
C ASN A 221 -10.79 48.75 35.61
N ASN A 222 -11.53 47.65 35.79
CA ASN A 222 -11.03 46.41 36.41
C ASN A 222 -10.76 45.27 35.42
N SER A 223 -10.58 45.58 34.13
CA SER A 223 -10.60 44.58 33.04
C SER A 223 -9.20 44.14 32.56
N LYS A 224 -8.14 44.35 33.35
CA LYS A 224 -6.78 43.97 32.94
C LYS A 224 -6.68 42.44 32.79
N THR A 225 -6.47 41.99 31.56
CA THR A 225 -6.22 40.58 31.24
C THR A 225 -4.73 40.28 31.17
N GLY A 226 -4.30 39.25 31.89
CA GLY A 226 -3.02 38.59 31.69
C GLY A 226 -3.18 37.27 30.96
N SER A 227 -2.12 36.75 30.37
CA SER A 227 -2.08 35.41 29.80
C SER A 227 -0.91 34.62 30.36
N THR A 228 -1.10 33.31 30.55
CA THR A 228 -0.03 32.37 30.85
C THR A 228 -0.16 31.18 29.92
N ASN A 229 0.96 30.68 29.41
CA ASN A 229 0.97 29.53 28.52
C ASN A 229 1.02 28.23 29.32
N LEU A 230 0.02 27.38 29.12
CA LEU A 230 0.08 25.99 29.58
C LEU A 230 0.81 25.17 28.52
N VAL A 231 2.02 24.73 28.84
CA VAL A 231 2.86 24.00 27.88
C VAL A 231 2.73 22.49 28.12
N LEU A 232 2.32 21.76 27.08
CA LEU A 232 2.20 20.31 27.11
C LEU A 232 3.38 19.69 26.34
N ASN A 233 4.14 18.82 27.02
CA ASN A 233 5.13 17.96 26.40
C ASN A 233 4.43 16.69 25.92
N ALA A 234 4.23 16.58 24.61
CA ALA A 234 3.62 15.41 23.99
C ALA A 234 4.69 14.42 23.51
N THR A 235 4.47 13.13 23.75
CA THR A 235 5.20 12.04 23.10
C THR A 235 4.21 11.19 22.31
N GLY A 236 4.46 11.04 21.00
CA GLY A 236 3.55 10.36 20.06
C GLY A 236 3.45 11.10 18.72
N PHE A 237 2.69 10.53 17.77
CA PHE A 237 2.37 11.20 16.50
C PHE A 237 1.05 11.95 16.67
N ILE A 238 1.08 13.27 16.55
CA ILE A 238 -0.12 14.10 16.71
C ILE A 238 -0.91 14.03 15.40
N MET A 239 -2.00 13.27 15.40
CA MET A 239 -3.19 13.68 14.65
C MET A 239 -4.17 14.23 15.66
N LEU A 240 -4.55 15.50 15.47
CA LEU A 240 -5.54 16.12 16.32
C LEU A 240 -6.88 15.39 16.07
N PRO A 241 -7.66 15.08 17.10
CA PRO A 241 -9.02 14.62 16.86
C PRO A 241 -9.79 15.74 16.12
N PRO A 242 -10.68 15.39 15.18
CA PRO A 242 -11.47 16.39 14.48
C PRO A 242 -12.23 17.22 15.51
N THR A 243 -11.99 18.53 15.53
CA THR A 243 -12.83 19.47 16.26
C THR A 243 -14.25 19.36 15.69
N ARG A 244 -15.20 18.98 16.56
CA ARG A 244 -16.63 19.03 16.25
C ARG A 244 -17.10 20.48 16.08
#